data_AF-D6RMQ2-F1
#
_entry.id   AF-D6RMQ2-F1
#
_cell.length_a   1.000
_cell.length_b   1.000
_cell.length_c   1.000
_cell.angle_alpha   90.00
_cell.angle_beta   90.00
_cell.angle_gamma   90.00
#
_symmetry.space_group_name_H-M   'P 1'
#
loop_
_entity.id
_entity.type
_entity.pdbx_description
1 polymer ?
#
loop_
_entity_poly.entity_id
_entity_poly.type
_entity_poly.pdbx_seq_one_letter_code
_entity_poly.pdbx_strand_id
1 'polypeptide(L)'
;MRLVFPNSHRVNRGNYVVKELADACRANDVTDLIVLHEHRGVPDAMIVSHFPHGPTVYFTLNNVTLRHDITSYKNSTVSEQYPHLIFENFSSKLGERVRDVLKYLFPVPKEDSKRVMTFANESDFISFRHHVFVKTGRDVQLAEVGPRLEMKPYEIRQGTIEQTEAEKEWVLSHYTRTAKKRSVLAGPTFAVEPPSKRSRTS
;
A
#
# COMPACT_ATOMS: atom_id res chain seq x y z
N MET A 1 11.53 -0.52 5.52
CA MET A 1 10.29 -1.31 5.34
C MET A 1 10.03 -2.32 6.46
N ARG A 2 11.01 -3.06 7.03
CA ARG A 2 10.77 -3.97 8.18
C ARG A 2 9.98 -3.32 9.34
N LEU A 3 10.36 -2.11 9.73
CA LEU A 3 9.68 -1.38 10.81
C LEU A 3 8.26 -0.92 10.45
N VAL A 4 7.85 -1.01 9.18
CA VAL A 4 6.49 -0.66 8.74
C VAL A 4 5.57 -1.83 9.03
N PHE A 5 5.89 -3.03 8.57
CA PHE A 5 5.04 -4.21 8.75
C PHE A 5 5.35 -4.92 10.08
N PRO A 6 4.38 -5.01 11.02
CA PRO A 6 4.55 -5.84 12.22
C PRO A 6 4.80 -7.31 11.84
N ASN A 7 5.49 -8.05 12.70
CA ASN A 7 5.81 -9.48 12.49
C ASN A 7 6.62 -9.77 11.20
N SER A 8 7.26 -8.77 10.60
CA SER A 8 8.05 -8.96 9.39
C SER A 8 9.53 -9.25 9.68
N HIS A 9 10.08 -10.20 8.92
CA HIS A 9 11.51 -10.54 8.94
C HIS A 9 12.17 -10.08 7.63
N ARG A 10 13.33 -9.43 7.76
CA ARG A 10 14.14 -9.08 6.58
C ARG A 10 15.04 -10.25 6.25
N VAL A 11 14.96 -10.73 5.01
CA VAL A 11 15.89 -11.72 4.45
C VAL A 11 16.76 -11.04 3.41
N ASN A 12 18.06 -11.35 3.40
CA ASN A 12 18.96 -10.90 2.34
C ASN A 12 18.85 -11.87 1.16
N ARG A 13 18.49 -11.36 -0.02
CA ARG A 13 18.27 -12.18 -1.22
C ARG A 13 19.52 -12.98 -1.64
N GLY A 14 20.72 -12.39 -1.56
CA GLY A 14 21.96 -13.06 -1.96
C GLY A 14 21.84 -13.72 -3.34
N ASN A 15 22.18 -15.01 -3.40
CA ASN A 15 22.08 -15.85 -4.61
C ASN A 15 20.79 -16.67 -4.68
N TYR A 16 19.82 -16.47 -3.77
CA TYR A 16 18.59 -17.25 -3.77
C TYR A 16 17.75 -17.00 -5.03
N VAL A 17 17.31 -18.09 -5.63
CA VAL A 17 16.36 -18.04 -6.75
C VAL A 17 14.97 -17.74 -6.21
N VAL A 18 14.15 -17.00 -6.97
CA VAL A 18 12.79 -16.61 -6.55
C VAL A 18 11.94 -17.84 -6.16
N LYS A 19 12.11 -18.95 -6.88
CA LYS A 19 11.43 -20.21 -6.59
C LYS A 19 11.81 -20.78 -5.22
N GLU A 20 13.10 -20.78 -4.88
CA GLU A 20 13.58 -21.26 -3.57
C GLU A 20 13.04 -20.40 -2.43
N LEU A 21 12.95 -19.09 -2.62
CA LEU A 21 12.33 -18.18 -1.65
C LEU A 21 10.84 -18.48 -1.47
N ALA A 22 10.12 -18.73 -2.57
CA ALA A 22 8.70 -19.07 -2.52
C ALA A 22 8.48 -20.42 -1.80
N ASP A 23 9.30 -21.44 -2.08
CA ASP A 23 9.21 -22.74 -1.44
C ASP A 23 9.57 -22.66 0.05
N ALA A 24 10.57 -21.85 0.41
CA ALA A 24 10.90 -21.56 1.81
C ALA A 24 9.77 -20.82 2.53
N CYS A 25 9.12 -19.84 1.89
CA CYS A 25 7.94 -19.16 2.46
C CYS A 25 6.82 -20.14 2.77
N ARG A 26 6.52 -21.09 1.85
CA ARG A 26 5.52 -22.14 2.09
C ARG A 26 5.90 -23.08 3.22
N ALA A 27 7.16 -23.51 3.25
CA ALA A 27 7.65 -24.44 4.28
C ALA A 27 7.65 -23.82 5.69
N ASN A 28 7.66 -22.49 5.80
CA ASN A 28 7.64 -21.76 7.07
C ASN A 28 6.29 -21.08 7.35
N ASP A 29 5.22 -21.44 6.63
CA ASP A 29 3.88 -20.88 6.78
C ASP A 29 3.85 -19.33 6.76
N VAL A 30 4.70 -18.73 5.93
CA VAL A 30 4.73 -17.28 5.72
C VAL A 30 3.50 -16.87 4.92
N THR A 31 2.81 -15.82 5.37
CA THR A 31 1.59 -15.31 4.71
C THR A 31 1.91 -14.48 3.48
N ASP A 32 2.99 -13.71 3.52
CA ASP A 32 3.27 -12.68 2.52
C ASP A 32 4.77 -12.56 2.24
N LEU A 33 5.12 -12.45 0.96
CA LEU A 33 6.47 -12.09 0.52
C LEU A 33 6.44 -10.72 -0.13
N ILE A 34 7.25 -9.80 0.41
CA ILE A 34 7.42 -8.46 -0.15
C ILE A 34 8.82 -8.34 -0.73
N VAL A 35 8.92 -8.14 -2.04
CA VAL A 35 10.18 -7.91 -2.74
C VAL A 35 10.28 -6.44 -3.12
N LEU A 36 11.41 -5.82 -2.76
CA LEU A 36 11.71 -4.44 -3.11
C LEU A 36 12.83 -4.43 -4.16
N HIS A 37 12.59 -3.66 -5.20
CA HIS A 37 13.60 -3.32 -6.21
C HIS A 37 14.11 -1.91 -5.96
N GLU A 38 15.36 -1.67 -6.38
CA GLU A 38 15.98 -0.36 -6.30
C GLU A 38 16.76 -0.05 -7.59
N HIS A 39 16.83 1.24 -7.90
CA HIS A 39 17.70 1.79 -8.92
C HIS A 39 18.63 2.82 -8.29
N ARG A 40 19.94 2.55 -8.33
CA ARG A 40 20.99 3.45 -7.80
C ARG A 40 20.75 3.88 -6.33
N GLY A 41 20.32 2.93 -5.49
CA GLY A 41 20.06 3.15 -4.06
C GLY A 41 18.70 3.79 -3.74
N VAL A 42 17.84 4.04 -4.73
CA VAL A 42 16.47 4.53 -4.54
C VAL A 42 15.48 3.42 -4.88
N PRO A 43 14.57 3.04 -3.97
CA PRO A 43 13.53 2.05 -4.27
C PRO A 43 12.60 2.50 -5.40
N ASP A 44 12.37 1.65 -6.39
CA ASP A 44 11.60 1.97 -7.61
C ASP A 44 10.42 1.04 -7.85
N ALA A 45 10.43 -0.17 -7.27
CA ALA A 45 9.32 -1.11 -7.36
C ALA A 45 9.15 -1.93 -6.09
N MET A 46 7.90 -2.32 -5.83
CA MET A 46 7.50 -3.21 -4.74
C MET A 46 6.56 -4.27 -5.29
N ILE A 47 6.86 -5.53 -4.96
CA ILE A 47 6.04 -6.68 -5.33
C ILE A 47 5.52 -7.29 -4.03
N VAL A 48 4.21 -7.46 -3.93
CA VAL A 48 3.55 -8.09 -2.80
C VAL A 48 2.92 -9.38 -3.29
N SER A 49 3.33 -10.51 -2.74
CA SER A 49 2.83 -11.84 -3.10
C SER A 49 2.25 -12.53 -1.88
N HIS A 50 0.95 -12.87 -1.94
CA HIS A 50 0.26 -13.57 -0.87
C HIS A 50 0.42 -15.08 -1.03
N PHE A 51 0.83 -15.77 0.03
CA PHE A 51 0.99 -17.21 0.10
C PHE A 51 -0.19 -17.87 0.83
N PRO A 52 -0.47 -19.17 0.60
CA PRO A 52 0.28 -20.11 -0.25
C PRO A 52 -0.02 -20.04 -1.75
N HIS A 53 -1.20 -19.54 -2.14
CA HIS A 53 -1.70 -19.47 -3.52
C HIS A 53 -2.43 -18.14 -3.81
N GLY A 54 -2.10 -17.08 -3.08
CA GLY A 54 -2.76 -15.79 -3.22
C GLY A 54 -2.25 -14.98 -4.41
N PRO A 55 -2.82 -13.79 -4.64
CA PRO A 55 -2.44 -12.95 -5.75
C PRO A 55 -1.08 -12.28 -5.52
N THR A 56 -0.45 -11.88 -6.62
CA THR A 56 0.73 -11.02 -6.61
C THR A 56 0.40 -9.67 -7.23
N VAL A 57 0.65 -8.60 -6.49
CA VAL A 57 0.45 -7.22 -6.95
C VAL A 57 1.80 -6.53 -7.12
N TYR A 58 1.97 -5.91 -8.26
CA TYR A 58 3.18 -5.19 -8.62
C TYR A 58 2.91 -3.68 -8.57
N PHE A 59 3.78 -2.97 -7.87
CA PHE A 59 3.72 -1.53 -7.68
C PHE A 59 5.00 -0.87 -8.16
N THR A 60 4.87 0.24 -8.88
CA THR A 60 5.96 1.19 -9.07
C THR A 60 5.98 2.16 -7.90
N LEU A 61 7.16 2.41 -7.34
CA LEU A 61 7.37 3.37 -6.27
C LEU A 61 7.90 4.69 -6.84
N ASN A 62 7.34 5.79 -6.38
CA ASN A 62 7.74 7.15 -6.71
C ASN A 62 7.82 7.98 -5.43
N ASN A 63 8.52 9.12 -5.49
CA ASN A 63 8.60 10.09 -4.39
C ASN A 63 8.99 9.45 -3.05
N VAL A 64 9.91 8.49 -3.09
CA VAL A 64 10.35 7.74 -1.91
C VAL A 64 11.25 8.63 -1.05
N THR A 65 10.79 8.95 0.15
CA THR A 65 11.60 9.56 1.20
C THR A 65 11.92 8.51 2.25
N LEU A 66 13.20 8.20 2.41
CA LEU A 66 13.64 7.17 3.36
C LEU A 66 13.54 7.72 4.79
N ARG A 67 13.33 6.83 5.75
CA ARG A 67 13.14 7.23 7.15
C ARG A 67 14.34 8.01 7.71
N HIS A 68 15.56 7.69 7.31
CA HIS A 68 16.77 8.36 7.84
C HIS A 68 16.92 9.80 7.37
N ASP A 69 16.24 10.18 6.28
CA ASP A 69 16.24 11.53 5.73
C ASP A 69 15.18 12.43 6.39
N ILE A 70 14.27 11.85 7.19
CA ILE A 70 13.20 12.59 7.86
C ILE A 70 13.74 13.26 9.12
N THR A 71 13.46 14.55 9.28
CA THR A 71 13.93 15.38 10.41
C THR A 71 13.64 14.76 11.78
N SER A 72 12.51 14.07 11.92
CA SER A 72 12.07 13.40 13.15
C SER A 72 12.83 12.11 13.47
N TYR A 73 13.70 11.62 12.58
CA TYR A 73 14.44 10.36 12.75
C TYR A 73 15.27 10.32 14.03
N LYS A 74 15.98 11.42 14.33
CA LYS A 74 16.89 11.50 15.49
C LYS A 74 16.16 11.45 16.84
N ASN A 75 14.87 11.78 16.86
CA ASN A 75 14.09 11.95 18.09
C ASN A 75 12.96 10.92 18.24
N SER A 76 12.85 9.92 17.36
CA SER A 76 11.73 8.96 17.39
C SER A 76 12.16 7.51 17.22
N THR A 77 11.88 6.68 18.24
CA THR A 77 11.80 5.23 18.10
C THR A 77 10.44 4.87 17.49
N VAL A 78 10.42 4.00 16.48
CA VAL A 78 9.16 3.54 15.89
C VAL A 78 8.54 2.49 16.80
N SER A 79 7.33 2.76 17.29
CA SER A 79 6.52 1.75 18.00
C SER A 79 6.23 0.58 17.07
N GLU A 80 6.50 -0.65 17.54
CA GLU A 80 6.15 -1.89 16.82
C GLU A 80 4.70 -2.34 17.10
N GLN A 81 3.90 -1.51 17.78
CA GLN A 81 2.46 -1.75 17.94
C GLN A 81 1.76 -1.91 16.59
N TYR A 82 0.68 -2.69 16.59
CA TYR A 82 -0.14 -2.93 15.42
C TYR A 82 -0.86 -1.64 15.01
N PRO A 83 -0.67 -1.16 13.77
CA PRO A 83 -1.19 0.14 13.34
C PRO A 83 -2.68 0.08 13.00
N HIS A 84 -3.39 1.17 13.25
CA HIS A 84 -4.65 1.45 12.55
C HIS A 84 -4.37 1.76 11.08
N LEU A 85 -5.21 1.24 10.19
CA LEU A 85 -5.10 1.46 8.76
C LEU A 85 -6.21 2.40 8.29
N ILE A 86 -5.84 3.39 7.49
CA ILE A 86 -6.78 4.29 6.81
C ILE A 86 -6.59 4.07 5.31
N PHE A 87 -7.70 3.78 4.62
CA PHE A 87 -7.73 3.65 3.17
C PHE A 87 -8.72 4.69 2.61
N GLU A 88 -8.22 5.64 1.83
CA GLU A 88 -9.04 6.71 1.23
C GLU A 88 -9.13 6.52 -0.29
N ASN A 89 -10.34 6.72 -0.83
CA ASN A 89 -10.63 6.70 -2.27
C ASN A 89 -10.36 5.37 -3.01
N PHE A 90 -10.54 4.23 -2.33
CA PHE A 90 -10.55 2.89 -2.94
C PHE A 90 -12.00 2.41 -3.13
N SER A 91 -12.70 2.97 -4.10
CA SER A 91 -14.15 2.73 -4.30
C SER A 91 -14.50 1.86 -5.50
N SER A 92 -13.55 1.60 -6.41
CA SER A 92 -13.80 0.66 -7.52
C SER A 92 -13.59 -0.78 -7.05
N LYS A 93 -14.11 -1.78 -7.79
CA LYS A 93 -13.83 -3.21 -7.52
C LYS A 93 -12.34 -3.53 -7.49
N LEU A 94 -11.57 -2.92 -8.40
CA LEU A 94 -10.11 -3.05 -8.43
C LEU A 94 -9.47 -2.34 -7.23
N GLY A 95 -9.99 -1.18 -6.85
CA GLY A 95 -9.57 -0.45 -5.67
C GLY A 95 -9.76 -1.27 -4.40
N GLU A 96 -10.92 -1.91 -4.23
CA GLU A 96 -11.19 -2.83 -3.12
C GLU A 96 -10.23 -4.02 -3.13
N ARG A 97 -9.93 -4.60 -4.31
CA ARG A 97 -8.94 -5.68 -4.46
C ARG A 97 -7.55 -5.26 -3.98
N VAL A 98 -7.05 -4.11 -4.42
CA VAL A 98 -5.74 -3.57 -4.02
C VAL A 98 -5.73 -3.19 -2.54
N ARG A 99 -6.82 -2.61 -2.04
CA ARG A 99 -7.00 -2.30 -0.61
C ARG A 99 -6.88 -3.56 0.23
N ASP A 100 -7.55 -4.63 -0.16
CA ASP A 100 -7.56 -5.89 0.58
C ASP A 100 -6.17 -6.53 0.61
N VAL A 101 -5.45 -6.56 -0.52
CA VAL A 101 -4.04 -6.99 -0.60
C VAL A 101 -3.18 -6.22 0.40
N LEU A 102 -3.27 -4.88 0.41
CA LEU A 102 -2.48 -4.05 1.32
C LEU A 102 -2.92 -4.19 2.79
N LYS A 103 -4.22 -4.37 3.04
CA LYS A 103 -4.80 -4.50 4.38
C LYS A 103 -4.33 -5.79 5.07
N TYR A 104 -4.32 -6.91 4.36
CA TYR A 104 -3.99 -8.21 4.94
C TYR A 104 -2.50 -8.40 5.26
N LEU A 105 -1.64 -7.46 4.86
CA LEU A 105 -0.24 -7.39 5.32
C LEU A 105 -0.10 -6.99 6.79
N PHE A 106 -1.18 -6.55 7.44
CA PHE A 106 -1.15 -6.05 8.81
C PHE A 106 -2.07 -6.84 9.73
N PRO A 107 -1.62 -7.10 10.97
CA PRO A 107 -2.48 -7.68 11.99
C PRO A 107 -3.53 -6.67 12.48
N VAL A 108 -4.59 -7.18 13.09
CA VAL A 108 -5.66 -6.37 13.67
C VAL A 108 -5.14 -5.53 14.84
N PRO A 109 -5.27 -4.20 14.82
CA PRO A 109 -4.81 -3.33 15.90
C PRO A 109 -5.71 -3.43 17.13
N LYS A 110 -5.13 -3.16 18.30
CA LYS A 110 -5.91 -2.87 19.52
C LYS A 110 -6.50 -1.47 19.43
N GLU A 111 -7.60 -1.23 20.13
CA GLU A 111 -8.29 0.08 20.15
C GLU A 111 -7.43 1.23 20.71
N ASP A 112 -6.46 0.91 21.57
CA ASP A 112 -5.56 1.88 22.20
C ASP A 112 -4.28 2.15 21.39
N SER A 113 -4.15 1.58 20.18
CA SER A 113 -2.98 1.78 19.35
C SER A 113 -2.89 3.22 18.88
N LYS A 114 -1.74 3.85 19.14
CA LYS A 114 -1.47 5.24 18.75
C LYS A 114 -0.82 5.37 17.38
N ARG A 115 -0.63 4.24 16.69
CA ARG A 115 0.07 4.15 15.42
C ARG A 115 -0.95 4.09 14.28
N VAL A 116 -0.77 4.91 13.25
CA VAL A 116 -1.67 4.96 12.10
C VAL A 116 -0.90 4.98 10.79
N MET A 117 -1.38 4.20 9.83
CA MET A 117 -0.87 4.18 8.46
C MET A 117 -1.98 4.54 7.51
N THR A 118 -1.69 5.49 6.65
CA THR A 118 -2.65 6.01 5.68
C THR A 118 -2.20 5.60 4.29
N PHE A 119 -3.13 5.00 3.55
CA PHE A 119 -3.06 4.74 2.12
C PHE A 119 -4.13 5.62 1.48
N ALA A 120 -3.73 6.76 0.93
CA ALA A 120 -4.63 7.69 0.28
C ALA A 120 -4.47 7.61 -1.24
N ASN A 121 -5.53 7.23 -1.94
CA ASN A 121 -5.52 7.18 -3.40
C ASN A 121 -5.88 8.55 -3.99
N GLU A 122 -5.00 9.07 -4.83
CA GLU A 122 -5.21 10.27 -5.64
C GLU A 122 -4.75 10.00 -7.08
N SER A 123 -5.67 10.03 -8.04
CA SER A 123 -5.36 9.78 -9.46
C SER A 123 -4.62 8.46 -9.73
N ASP A 124 -5.00 7.39 -9.03
CA ASP A 124 -4.37 6.06 -9.03
C ASP A 124 -2.95 5.99 -8.47
N PHE A 125 -2.47 7.07 -7.85
CA PHE A 125 -1.29 7.06 -6.99
C PHE A 125 -1.71 6.89 -5.54
N ILE A 126 -1.23 5.81 -4.93
CA ILE A 126 -1.49 5.50 -3.53
C ILE A 126 -0.37 6.13 -2.71
N SER A 127 -0.69 7.26 -2.07
CA SER A 127 0.18 7.92 -1.11
C SER A 127 0.18 7.14 0.21
N PHE A 128 1.34 6.61 0.58
CA PHE A 128 1.56 6.00 1.88
C PHE A 128 2.18 7.00 2.85
N ARG A 129 1.60 7.11 4.05
CA ARG A 129 2.16 7.87 5.17
C ARG A 129 2.04 7.08 6.46
N HIS A 130 3.01 7.25 7.35
CA HIS A 130 3.06 6.55 8.62
C HIS A 130 3.26 7.54 9.76
N HIS A 131 2.22 7.67 10.58
CA HIS A 131 2.14 8.61 11.69
C HIS A 131 1.92 7.90 13.02
N VAL A 132 2.32 8.57 14.08
CA VAL A 132 1.81 8.32 15.44
C VAL A 132 0.99 9.52 15.85
N PHE A 133 -0.06 9.29 16.61
CA PHE A 133 -0.94 10.35 17.07
C PHE A 133 -1.00 10.41 18.59
N VAL A 134 -1.14 11.63 19.12
CA VAL A 134 -1.43 11.88 20.52
C VAL A 134 -2.70 12.72 20.57
N LYS A 135 -3.70 12.22 21.29
CA LYS A 135 -4.95 12.94 21.53
C LYS A 135 -4.79 13.78 22.80
N THR A 136 -4.93 15.09 22.67
CA THR A 136 -4.89 16.05 23.78
C THR A 136 -6.25 16.75 23.83
N GLY A 137 -7.14 16.26 24.69
CA GLY A 137 -8.52 16.76 24.76
C GLY A 137 -9.30 16.47 23.48
N ARG A 138 -9.69 17.54 22.75
CA ARG A 138 -10.41 17.45 21.47
C ARG A 138 -9.48 17.42 20.25
N ASP A 139 -8.22 17.81 20.42
CA ASP A 139 -7.27 17.92 19.32
C ASP A 139 -6.44 16.64 19.20
N VAL A 140 -6.06 16.33 17.96
CA VAL A 140 -5.19 15.21 17.62
C VAL A 140 -3.93 15.77 16.98
N GLN A 141 -2.79 15.55 17.63
CA GLN A 141 -1.49 15.91 17.09
C GLN A 141 -0.87 14.69 16.41
N LEU A 142 -0.42 14.86 15.16
CA LEU A 142 0.24 13.82 14.37
C LEU A 142 1.73 14.10 14.30
N ALA A 143 2.53 13.04 14.49
CA ALA A 143 3.97 13.06 14.26
C ALA A 143 4.31 11.98 13.23
N GLU A 144 5.03 12.35 12.19
CA GLU A 144 5.45 11.43 11.15
C GLU A 144 6.71 10.67 11.57
N VAL A 145 6.69 9.35 11.36
CA VAL A 145 7.73 8.43 11.89
C VAL A 145 8.26 7.41 10.87
N GLY A 146 7.56 7.20 9.75
CA GLY A 146 7.94 6.25 8.72
C GLY A 146 8.30 6.90 7.38
N PRO A 147 8.71 6.09 6.39
CA PRO A 147 9.03 6.59 5.06
C PRO A 147 7.78 7.16 4.37
N ARG A 148 8.00 8.09 3.45
CA ARG A 148 6.99 8.55 2.50
C ARG A 148 7.21 7.82 1.20
N LEU A 149 6.15 7.35 0.59
CA LEU A 149 6.21 6.79 -0.76
C LEU A 149 4.86 6.97 -1.44
N GLU A 150 4.91 7.09 -2.75
CA GLU A 150 3.76 6.98 -3.63
C GLU A 150 3.91 5.69 -4.41
N MET A 151 2.91 4.84 -4.36
CA MET A 151 2.92 3.58 -5.10
C MET A 151 1.80 3.57 -6.13
N LYS A 152 2.11 3.06 -7.32
CA LYS A 152 1.13 2.90 -8.40
C LYS A 152 1.07 1.44 -8.80
N PRO A 153 -0.06 0.74 -8.60
CA PRO A 153 -0.19 -0.63 -9.06
C PRO A 153 -0.18 -0.64 -10.59
N TYR A 154 0.56 -1.59 -11.18
CA TYR A 154 0.60 -1.75 -12.64
C TYR A 154 0.22 -3.15 -13.11
N GLU A 155 0.21 -4.15 -12.23
CA GLU A 155 -0.16 -5.52 -12.58
C GLU A 155 -0.67 -6.28 -11.35
N ILE A 156 -1.72 -7.09 -11.53
CA ILE A 156 -2.25 -8.05 -10.55
C ILE A 156 -2.30 -9.42 -11.23
N ARG A 157 -1.69 -10.42 -10.59
CA ARG A 157 -1.71 -11.82 -11.03
C ARG A 157 -2.37 -12.72 -10.00
N GLN A 158 -3.09 -13.73 -10.47
CA GLN A 158 -3.74 -14.76 -9.65
C GLN A 158 -2.79 -15.92 -9.39
N GLY A 159 -1.64 -15.62 -8.81
CA GLY A 159 -0.62 -16.61 -8.46
C GLY A 159 0.52 -15.95 -7.70
N THR A 160 1.35 -16.79 -7.08
CA THR A 160 2.53 -16.36 -6.31
C THR A 160 3.67 -15.92 -7.24
N ILE A 161 4.67 -15.25 -6.68
CA ILE A 161 5.73 -14.55 -7.42
C ILE A 161 6.51 -15.42 -8.42
N GLU A 162 6.63 -16.72 -8.17
CA GLU A 162 7.35 -17.66 -9.03
C GLU A 162 6.50 -18.18 -10.19
N GLN A 163 5.17 -18.04 -10.13
CA GLN A 163 4.24 -18.48 -11.19
C GLN A 163 4.15 -17.41 -12.28
N THR A 164 5.16 -17.35 -13.14
CA THR A 164 5.25 -16.33 -14.20
C THR A 164 4.12 -16.41 -15.23
N GLU A 165 3.53 -17.58 -15.40
CA GLU A 165 2.44 -17.88 -16.35
C GLU A 165 1.04 -17.76 -15.73
N ALA A 166 0.94 -17.36 -14.46
CA ALA A 166 -0.35 -17.19 -13.79
C ALA A 166 -1.22 -16.15 -14.50
N GLU A 167 -2.54 -16.34 -14.39
CA GLU A 167 -3.52 -15.46 -15.02
C GLU A 167 -3.36 -14.02 -14.52
N LYS A 168 -3.33 -13.07 -15.46
CA LYS A 168 -3.27 -11.64 -15.17
C LYS A 168 -4.68 -11.12 -14.97
N GLU A 169 -5.10 -10.95 -13.73
CA GLU A 169 -6.39 -10.34 -13.38
C GLU A 169 -6.49 -8.91 -13.93
N TRP A 170 -5.41 -8.15 -13.82
CA TRP A 170 -5.38 -6.77 -14.30
C TRP A 170 -3.97 -6.30 -14.67
N VAL A 171 -3.88 -5.47 -15.72
CA VAL A 171 -2.64 -4.83 -16.16
C VAL A 171 -2.93 -3.38 -16.54
N LEU A 172 -2.04 -2.47 -16.14
CA LEU A 172 -2.11 -1.06 -16.49
C LEU A 172 -1.80 -0.86 -17.99
N SER A 173 -2.81 -0.45 -18.74
CA SER A 173 -2.68 -0.14 -20.17
C SER A 173 -2.16 1.28 -20.37
N HIS A 174 -0.89 1.41 -20.76
CA HIS A 174 -0.23 2.71 -20.93
C HIS A 174 -0.52 3.39 -22.28
N TYR A 175 -0.77 2.60 -23.33
CA TYR A 175 -0.80 3.09 -24.71
C TYR A 175 -2.21 3.28 -25.30
N THR A 176 -3.25 3.25 -24.47
CA THR A 176 -4.61 3.50 -24.93
C THR A 176 -4.97 4.98 -24.85
N ARG A 177 -5.73 5.48 -25.84
CA ARG A 177 -6.10 6.91 -25.99
C ARG A 177 -6.78 7.50 -24.74
N THR A 178 -7.47 6.68 -23.95
CA THR A 178 -8.19 7.08 -22.73
C THR A 178 -7.43 6.75 -21.44
N ALA A 179 -6.23 6.16 -21.50
CA ALA A 179 -5.46 5.72 -20.34
C ALA A 179 -5.25 6.82 -19.31
N LYS A 180 -4.93 8.04 -19.76
CA LYS A 180 -4.68 9.19 -18.88
C LYS A 180 -5.94 9.81 -18.27
N LYS A 181 -7.13 9.45 -18.75
CA LYS A 181 -8.42 10.03 -18.33
C LYS A 181 -9.21 9.14 -17.38
N ARG A 182 -8.78 7.89 -17.21
CA ARG A 182 -9.50 6.89 -16.41
C ARG A 182 -8.81 6.72 -15.07
N SER A 183 -9.55 6.92 -13.98
CA SER A 183 -9.14 6.36 -12.69
C SER A 183 -9.59 4.91 -12.62
N VAL A 184 -8.68 4.03 -12.20
CA VAL A 184 -8.96 2.59 -12.06
C VAL A 184 -9.19 2.20 -10.61
N LEU A 185 -8.61 2.90 -9.64
CA LEU A 185 -8.74 2.59 -8.21
C LEU A 185 -9.94 3.29 -7.55
N ALA A 186 -10.28 4.50 -8.01
CA ALA A 186 -11.52 5.16 -7.63
C ALA A 186 -12.64 4.79 -8.61
N GLY A 187 -13.84 4.51 -8.08
CA GLY A 187 -15.05 4.37 -8.89
C GLY A 187 -15.41 5.69 -9.57
N PRO A 188 -16.31 5.68 -10.58
CA PRO A 188 -16.82 6.91 -11.16
C PRO A 188 -17.39 7.77 -10.02
N THR A 189 -16.82 8.95 -9.83
CA THR A 189 -17.39 9.96 -8.94
C THR A 189 -18.74 10.31 -9.55
N PHE A 190 -19.83 9.75 -9.03
CA PHE A 190 -21.12 10.36 -9.22
C PHE A 190 -20.99 11.72 -8.52
N ALA A 191 -20.70 12.75 -9.30
CA ALA A 191 -20.84 14.12 -8.84
C ALA A 191 -22.29 14.23 -8.38
N VAL A 192 -22.51 14.23 -7.07
CA VAL A 192 -23.80 14.57 -6.51
C VAL A 192 -24.02 16.02 -6.91
N GLU A 193 -24.82 16.25 -7.97
CA GLU A 193 -25.23 17.59 -8.33
C GLU A 193 -25.82 18.24 -7.07
N PRO A 194 -25.37 19.45 -6.71
CA PRO A 194 -25.95 20.14 -5.57
C PRO A 194 -27.45 20.31 -5.84
N PRO A 195 -28.33 20.09 -4.83
CA PRO A 195 -29.76 20.17 -5.02
C PRO A 195 -30.12 21.53 -5.60
N SER A 196 -30.80 21.53 -6.75
CA SER A 196 -31.25 22.76 -7.39
C SER A 196 -32.13 23.53 -6.41
N LYS A 197 -31.78 24.79 -6.15
CA LYS A 197 -32.61 25.68 -5.35
C LYS A 197 -33.94 25.85 -6.09
N ARG A 198 -34.98 25.12 -5.65
CA ARG A 198 -36.37 25.42 -6.04
C ARG A 198 -36.67 26.84 -5.59
N SER A 199 -36.72 27.78 -6.54
CA SER A 199 -37.32 29.08 -6.35
C SER A 199 -38.80 28.88 -6.00
N ARG A 200 -39.17 29.10 -4.74
CA ARG A 200 -40.56 29.35 -4.37
C ARG A 200 -40.92 30.71 -4.96
N THR A 201 -41.62 30.73 -6.08
CA THR A 201 -42.39 31.91 -6.50
C THR A 201 -43.67 31.95 -5.68
N SER A 202 -43.84 33.07 -4.99
CA SER A 202 -45.03 33.49 -4.27
C SER A 202 -46.24 33.68 -5.19
#